data_AF-A0A6N9JY29-F1
#
_entry.id   AF-A0A6N9JY29-F1
#
_cell.length_a   1.000
_cell.length_b   1.000
_cell.length_c   1.000
_cell.angle_alpha   90.00
_cell.angle_beta   90.00
_cell.angle_gamma   90.00
#
_symmetry.space_group_name_H-M   'P 1'
#
loop_
_entity.id
_entity.type
_entity.pdbx_description
1 polymer ?
#
loop_
_entity_poly.entity_id
_entity_poly.type
_entity_poly.pdbx_seq_one_letter_code
_entity_poly.pdbx_strand_id
1 'polypeptide(L)'
;MKTIKKIGIAIIIIIIGVAYAYGTWPRPIYNTDIGSLSYEKTDFLTTDSTMEQKFVCGNNGFSGFTIKMLKQDGQNIGNYRWTVEEVKTGKTIGKGTISEADTETRLFESSNPQKQGMVNVNFPKQQNSKGKEYRLTLQAEEMEDTESVAVYITEKNSTESELKVNKNAMTDKASVVKLNYKRFNVETFIVFLGIAVYLWAFIKFMYKLFR
;
A
#
# COMPACT_ATOMS: atom_id res chain seq x y z
N MET A 1 4.35 10.88 46.06
CA MET A 1 3.43 9.91 45.38
C MET A 1 2.64 10.50 44.21
N LYS A 2 1.93 11.65 44.35
CA LYS A 2 1.11 12.22 43.26
C LYS A 2 1.90 12.58 41.99
N THR A 3 3.11 13.13 42.14
CA THR A 3 3.98 13.51 41.00
C THR A 3 4.53 12.29 40.27
N ILE A 4 4.96 11.26 41.00
CA ILE A 4 5.44 9.98 40.43
C ILE A 4 4.32 9.29 39.64
N LYS A 5 3.07 9.30 40.15
CA LYS A 5 1.91 8.76 39.41
C LYS A 5 1.65 9.52 38.10
N LYS A 6 1.76 10.86 38.10
CA LYS A 6 1.60 11.67 36.88
C LYS A 6 2.69 11.40 35.83
N ILE A 7 3.94 11.26 36.28
CA ILE A 7 5.06 10.90 35.40
C ILE A 7 4.84 9.51 34.81
N GLY A 8 4.42 8.54 35.61
CA GLY A 8 4.08 7.19 35.13
C GLY A 8 3.00 7.19 34.05
N ILE A 9 1.92 7.96 34.24
CA ILE A 9 0.85 8.10 33.24
C ILE A 9 1.38 8.73 31.95
N ALA A 10 2.22 9.77 32.05
CA ALA A 10 2.80 10.42 30.87
C ALA A 10 3.68 9.44 30.06
N ILE A 11 4.50 8.63 30.73
CA ILE A 11 5.33 7.59 30.09
C ILE A 11 4.45 6.57 29.37
N ILE A 12 3.36 6.11 30.00
CA ILE A 12 2.42 5.16 29.37
C ILE A 12 1.81 5.76 28.10
N ILE A 13 1.38 7.03 28.15
CA ILE A 13 0.83 7.73 26.97
C ILE A 13 1.87 7.79 25.85
N ILE A 14 3.13 8.08 26.17
CA ILE A 14 4.22 8.09 25.18
C ILE A 14 4.43 6.71 24.56
N ILE A 15 4.46 5.65 25.37
CA ILE A 15 4.63 4.27 24.87
C ILE A 15 3.47 3.89 23.93
N ILE A 16 2.23 4.20 24.32
CA ILE A 16 1.05 3.98 23.47
C ILE A 16 1.17 4.76 22.17
N GLY A 17 1.58 6.03 22.24
CA GLY A 17 1.79 6.86 21.06
C GLY A 17 2.86 6.28 20.13
N VAL A 18 3.97 5.77 20.69
CA VAL A 18 5.04 5.14 19.90
C VAL A 18 4.53 3.88 19.20
N ALA A 19 3.80 3.03 19.92
CA ALA A 19 3.20 1.83 19.36
C ALA A 19 2.17 2.16 18.25
N TYR A 20 1.37 3.20 18.44
CA TYR A 20 0.38 3.67 17.46
C TYR A 20 1.03 4.23 16.19
N ALA A 21 2.13 4.99 16.34
CA ALA A 21 2.82 5.62 15.23
C ALA A 21 3.74 4.66 14.44
N TYR A 22 4.12 3.54 15.03
CA TYR A 22 4.91 2.51 14.36
C TYR A 22 4.00 1.50 13.65
N GLY A 23 4.06 1.45 12.33
CA GLY A 23 3.17 0.59 11.56
C GLY A 23 3.53 0.54 10.09
N THR A 24 2.59 0.01 9.30
CA THR A 24 2.67 -0.04 7.85
C THR A 24 1.93 1.16 7.26
N TRP A 25 2.68 2.03 6.58
CA TRP A 25 2.17 3.27 6.01
C TRP A 25 2.18 3.17 4.48
N PRO A 26 1.03 3.01 3.82
CA PRO A 26 0.95 2.93 2.36
C PRO A 26 1.19 4.30 1.71
N ARG A 27 1.90 4.33 0.58
CA ARG A 27 2.05 5.53 -0.27
C ARG A 27 1.75 5.18 -1.74
N PRO A 28 0.85 5.90 -2.41
CA PRO A 28 0.55 5.70 -3.82
C PRO A 28 1.75 6.09 -4.71
N ILE A 29 1.92 5.39 -5.83
CA ILE A 29 2.87 5.77 -6.90
C ILE A 29 2.19 6.47 -8.09
N TYR A 30 0.87 6.58 -8.02
CA TYR A 30 0.02 7.18 -9.04
C TYR A 30 -0.54 8.53 -8.55
N ASN A 31 -1.16 9.30 -9.43
CA ASN A 31 -1.77 10.58 -9.10
C ASN A 31 -3.04 10.36 -8.24
N THR A 32 -3.03 10.88 -7.01
CA THR A 32 -4.20 10.80 -6.10
C THR A 32 -5.10 12.02 -6.13
N ASP A 33 -4.72 13.06 -6.88
CA ASP A 33 -5.54 14.28 -7.00
C ASP A 33 -6.70 14.07 -7.98
N ILE A 34 -6.65 13.00 -8.78
CA ILE A 34 -7.72 12.54 -9.65
C ILE A 34 -8.62 11.54 -8.94
N GLY A 35 -9.93 11.69 -9.14
CA GLY A 35 -10.94 10.83 -8.52
C GLY A 35 -10.85 9.38 -9.01
N SER A 36 -11.27 8.42 -8.17
CA SER A 36 -11.24 6.99 -8.50
C SER A 36 -12.13 6.58 -9.68
N LEU A 37 -13.04 7.45 -10.11
CA LEU A 37 -13.87 7.26 -11.31
C LEU A 37 -13.06 7.42 -12.60
N SER A 38 -11.90 8.07 -12.54
CA SER A 38 -10.96 8.24 -13.65
C SER A 38 -9.95 7.08 -13.75
N TYR A 39 -10.17 5.99 -13.00
CA TYR A 39 -9.31 4.82 -13.11
C TYR A 39 -9.74 4.01 -14.33
N GLU A 40 -8.75 3.71 -15.16
CA GLU A 40 -8.87 2.78 -16.27
C GLU A 40 -8.40 1.40 -15.81
N LYS A 41 -8.57 0.40 -16.68
CA LYS A 41 -8.02 -0.94 -16.48
C LYS A 41 -7.14 -1.29 -17.66
N THR A 42 -6.13 -2.11 -17.43
CA THR A 42 -5.43 -2.80 -18.51
C THR A 42 -6.40 -3.75 -19.23
N ASP A 43 -5.97 -4.27 -20.38
CA ASP A 43 -6.52 -5.52 -20.87
C ASP A 43 -6.38 -6.61 -19.81
N PHE A 44 -7.25 -7.62 -19.89
CA PHE A 44 -7.17 -8.79 -19.01
C PHE A 44 -5.84 -9.51 -19.25
N LEU A 45 -5.11 -9.72 -18.17
CA LEU A 45 -3.83 -10.42 -18.18
C LEU A 45 -4.11 -11.91 -18.25
N THR A 46 -3.91 -12.51 -19.42
CA THR A 46 -4.03 -13.95 -19.67
C THR A 46 -2.64 -14.59 -19.82
N THR A 47 -2.56 -15.89 -20.10
CA THR A 47 -1.28 -16.62 -20.29
C THR A 47 -0.25 -15.80 -21.07
N ASP A 48 1.00 -15.82 -20.58
CA ASP A 48 2.14 -15.04 -21.08
C ASP A 48 2.07 -13.51 -20.90
N SER A 49 0.95 -12.96 -20.41
CA SER A 49 0.85 -11.52 -20.16
C SER A 49 1.75 -11.07 -19.01
N THR A 50 2.37 -9.89 -19.17
CA THR A 50 3.26 -9.30 -18.17
C THR A 50 2.87 -7.84 -17.91
N MET A 51 2.82 -7.45 -16.64
CA MET A 51 2.83 -6.05 -16.23
C MET A 51 4.13 -5.74 -15.49
N GLU A 52 4.82 -4.67 -15.89
CA GLU A 52 5.99 -4.16 -15.20
C GLU A 52 5.75 -2.72 -14.74
N GLN A 53 5.96 -2.47 -13.45
CA GLN A 53 5.86 -1.16 -12.83
C GLN A 53 7.18 -0.79 -12.18
N LYS A 54 7.87 0.20 -12.74
CA LYS A 54 9.07 0.81 -12.17
C LYS A 54 8.68 1.97 -11.27
N PHE A 55 9.37 2.16 -10.15
CA PHE A 55 9.10 3.26 -9.22
C PHE A 55 10.31 3.56 -8.32
N VAL A 56 10.36 4.79 -7.81
CA VAL A 56 11.33 5.23 -6.79
C VAL A 56 10.67 5.25 -5.41
N CYS A 57 11.29 4.64 -4.42
CA CYS A 57 10.79 4.62 -3.06
C CYS A 57 10.93 5.99 -2.36
N GLY A 58 9.82 6.64 -2.04
CA GLY A 58 9.84 7.95 -1.33
C GLY A 58 10.22 7.87 0.16
N ASN A 59 10.13 6.69 0.78
CA ASN A 59 10.43 6.48 2.19
C ASN A 59 11.33 5.25 2.42
N ASN A 60 11.91 5.16 3.62
CA ASN A 60 12.64 3.97 4.05
C ASN A 60 11.69 2.96 4.68
N GLY A 61 12.07 1.68 4.66
CA GLY A 61 11.30 0.57 5.21
C GLY A 61 10.30 -0.07 4.25
N PHE A 62 10.55 -0.01 2.93
CA PHE A 62 9.73 -0.69 1.93
C PHE A 62 9.58 -2.17 2.27
N SER A 63 8.35 -2.67 2.38
CA SER A 63 8.08 -4.00 2.94
C SER A 63 6.87 -4.69 2.31
N GLY A 64 6.39 -4.21 1.17
CA GLY A 64 5.20 -4.74 0.53
C GLY A 64 4.58 -3.74 -0.43
N PHE A 65 3.52 -4.17 -1.10
CA PHE A 65 2.70 -3.30 -1.93
C PHE A 65 1.24 -3.71 -1.84
N THR A 66 0.35 -2.81 -2.21
CA THR A 66 -1.06 -3.08 -2.40
C THR A 66 -1.43 -2.68 -3.82
N ILE A 67 -1.93 -3.63 -4.60
CA ILE A 67 -2.31 -3.43 -6.01
C ILE A 67 -3.83 -3.56 -6.15
N LYS A 68 -4.45 -2.66 -6.93
CA LYS A 68 -5.87 -2.78 -7.26
C LYS A 68 -6.05 -3.57 -8.56
N MET A 69 -6.75 -4.69 -8.47
CA MET A 69 -7.02 -5.63 -9.55
C MET A 69 -8.53 -5.74 -9.79
N LEU A 70 -8.93 -6.19 -10.97
CA LEU A 70 -10.33 -6.42 -11.34
C LEU A 70 -10.47 -7.84 -11.87
N LYS A 71 -11.32 -8.62 -11.22
CA LYS A 71 -11.78 -9.92 -11.73
C LYS A 71 -12.82 -9.67 -12.82
N GLN A 72 -12.75 -10.40 -13.93
CA GLN A 72 -13.81 -10.36 -14.93
C GLN A 72 -15.09 -10.99 -14.37
N ASP A 73 -16.25 -10.41 -14.67
CA ASP A 73 -17.54 -10.97 -14.23
C ASP A 73 -17.71 -12.41 -14.73
N GLY A 74 -18.04 -13.32 -13.81
CA GLY A 74 -18.21 -14.74 -14.11
C GLY A 74 -16.91 -15.54 -14.30
N GLN A 75 -15.74 -14.92 -14.11
CA GLN A 75 -14.44 -15.58 -14.16
C GLN A 75 -13.80 -15.72 -12.77
N ASN A 76 -12.81 -16.60 -12.68
CA ASN A 76 -11.98 -16.86 -11.52
C ASN A 76 -10.67 -16.06 -11.58
N ILE A 77 -9.95 -16.03 -10.46
CA ILE A 77 -8.63 -15.40 -10.38
C ILE A 77 -7.58 -16.48 -10.60
N GLY A 78 -6.95 -16.48 -11.77
CA GLY A 78 -5.82 -17.37 -12.04
C GLY A 78 -4.55 -17.02 -11.26
N ASN A 79 -3.44 -17.66 -11.62
CA ASN A 79 -2.17 -17.55 -10.90
C ASN A 79 -1.26 -16.47 -11.49
N TYR A 80 -0.99 -15.42 -10.72
CA TYR A 80 -0.11 -14.34 -11.12
C TYR A 80 1.15 -14.32 -10.27
N ARG A 81 2.27 -14.70 -10.88
CA ARG A 81 3.58 -14.61 -10.24
C ARG A 81 4.00 -13.15 -10.13
N TRP A 82 4.39 -12.73 -8.94
CA TRP A 82 4.95 -11.40 -8.73
C TRP A 82 6.40 -11.47 -8.28
N THR A 83 7.18 -10.48 -8.70
CA THR A 83 8.55 -10.24 -8.22
C THR A 83 8.77 -8.77 -7.98
N VAL A 84 9.64 -8.45 -7.03
CA VAL A 84 10.13 -7.08 -6.81
C VAL A 84 11.65 -7.11 -6.81
N GLU A 85 12.26 -6.29 -7.67
CA GLU A 85 13.71 -6.23 -7.87
C GLU A 85 14.25 -4.81 -7.65
N GLU A 86 15.40 -4.67 -6.97
CA GLU A 86 16.14 -3.41 -6.91
C GLU A 86 16.93 -3.19 -8.20
N VAL A 87 16.49 -2.22 -9.02
CA VAL A 87 16.95 -2.04 -10.42
C VAL A 87 18.46 -1.91 -10.54
N LYS A 88 19.09 -1.12 -9.65
CA LYS A 88 20.54 -0.88 -9.70
C LYS A 88 21.38 -2.14 -9.48
N THR A 89 20.87 -3.08 -8.69
CA THR A 89 21.64 -4.27 -8.26
C THR A 89 21.15 -5.56 -8.89
N GLY A 90 19.98 -5.56 -9.50
CA GLY A 90 19.30 -6.78 -9.98
C GLY A 90 18.83 -7.70 -8.86
N LYS A 91 18.86 -7.26 -7.60
CA LYS A 91 18.53 -8.11 -6.46
C LYS A 91 17.01 -8.24 -6.31
N THR A 92 16.49 -9.46 -6.42
CA THR A 92 15.11 -9.77 -6.02
C THR A 92 14.95 -9.63 -4.50
N ILE A 93 14.05 -8.75 -4.06
CA ILE A 93 13.76 -8.49 -2.66
C ILE A 93 12.45 -9.13 -2.17
N GLY A 94 11.61 -9.58 -3.11
CA GLY A 94 10.37 -10.29 -2.84
C GLY A 94 9.89 -11.04 -4.08
N LYS A 95 9.21 -12.16 -3.85
CA LYS A 95 8.53 -12.94 -4.90
C LYS A 95 7.39 -13.75 -4.28
N GLY A 96 6.41 -14.12 -5.09
CA GLY A 96 5.32 -15.00 -4.69
C GLY A 96 4.28 -15.13 -5.81
N THR A 97 3.09 -15.59 -5.45
CA THR A 97 1.95 -15.75 -6.36
C THR A 97 0.74 -15.04 -5.76
N ILE A 98 -0.08 -14.44 -6.62
CA ILE A 98 -1.43 -13.98 -6.34
C ILE A 98 -2.34 -14.99 -7.02
N SER A 99 -3.14 -15.70 -6.24
CA SER A 99 -4.07 -16.74 -6.71
C SER A 99 -5.41 -16.58 -5.99
N GLU A 100 -6.49 -17.16 -6.51
CA GLU A 100 -7.78 -17.18 -5.80
C GLU A 100 -7.70 -17.82 -4.40
N ALA A 101 -6.83 -18.82 -4.21
CA ALA A 101 -6.62 -19.46 -2.92
C ALA A 101 -5.93 -18.52 -1.90
N ASP A 102 -5.03 -17.66 -2.37
CA ASP A 102 -4.25 -16.75 -1.52
C ASP A 102 -4.92 -15.38 -1.34
N THR A 103 -5.74 -14.96 -2.31
CA THR A 103 -6.56 -13.76 -2.20
C THR A 103 -7.95 -14.16 -1.76
N GLU A 104 -8.29 -13.91 -0.48
CA GLU A 104 -9.64 -14.11 0.03
C GLU A 104 -10.66 -13.57 -1.00
N THR A 105 -11.46 -14.43 -1.62
CA THR A 105 -12.40 -14.11 -2.73
C THR A 105 -13.25 -12.86 -2.45
N ARG A 106 -13.57 -12.65 -1.17
CA ARG A 106 -14.16 -11.44 -0.57
C ARG A 106 -13.55 -10.12 -1.04
N LEU A 107 -12.24 -10.07 -1.30
CA LEU A 107 -11.55 -8.86 -1.75
C LEU A 107 -12.12 -8.41 -3.09
N PHE A 108 -12.48 -9.32 -3.99
CA PHE A 108 -12.99 -9.01 -5.33
C PHE A 108 -14.52 -8.93 -5.40
N GLU A 109 -15.21 -9.35 -4.35
CA GLU A 109 -16.68 -9.34 -4.25
C GLU A 109 -17.20 -8.29 -3.24
N SER A 110 -16.34 -7.37 -2.81
CA SER A 110 -16.72 -6.32 -1.87
C SER A 110 -17.80 -5.40 -2.46
N SER A 111 -18.90 -5.22 -1.73
CA SER A 111 -19.95 -4.23 -2.06
C SER A 111 -19.48 -2.78 -1.99
N ASN A 112 -18.26 -2.52 -1.51
CA ASN A 112 -17.61 -1.22 -1.57
C ASN A 112 -16.61 -1.18 -2.75
N PRO A 113 -16.92 -0.48 -3.86
CA PRO A 113 -16.06 -0.41 -5.05
C PRO A 113 -14.65 0.15 -4.78
N GLN A 114 -14.46 0.87 -3.67
CA GLN A 114 -13.14 1.39 -3.29
C GLN A 114 -12.25 0.33 -2.65
N LYS A 115 -12.83 -0.69 -2.02
CA LYS A 115 -12.10 -1.81 -1.38
C LYS A 115 -12.00 -3.03 -2.28
N GLN A 116 -12.83 -3.10 -3.31
CA GLN A 116 -12.86 -4.19 -4.26
C GLN A 116 -11.51 -4.33 -4.99
N GLY A 117 -10.99 -5.55 -5.01
CA GLY A 117 -9.79 -5.97 -5.71
C GLY A 117 -8.47 -5.43 -5.14
N MET A 118 -8.47 -4.92 -3.89
CA MET A 118 -7.23 -4.47 -3.24
C MET A 118 -6.44 -5.67 -2.68
N VAL A 119 -5.46 -6.14 -3.44
CA VAL A 119 -4.57 -7.24 -3.03
C VAL A 119 -3.36 -6.68 -2.30
N ASN A 120 -3.13 -7.13 -1.06
CA ASN A 120 -2.00 -6.70 -0.25
C ASN A 120 -0.92 -7.78 -0.19
N VAL A 121 0.28 -7.44 -0.60
CA VAL A 121 1.46 -8.31 -0.61
C VAL A 121 2.50 -7.76 0.36
N ASN A 122 3.06 -8.64 1.18
CA ASN A 122 4.11 -8.30 2.14
C ASN A 122 5.38 -9.11 1.86
N PHE A 123 6.53 -8.50 2.09
CA PHE A 123 7.84 -9.16 2.04
C PHE A 123 8.77 -8.54 3.10
N PRO A 124 9.96 -9.13 3.37
CA PRO A 124 10.85 -8.61 4.40
C PRO A 124 11.16 -7.13 4.23
N LYS A 125 11.18 -6.38 5.33
CA LYS A 125 11.47 -4.94 5.32
C LYS A 125 12.85 -4.65 4.74
N GLN A 126 12.90 -3.81 3.72
CA GLN A 126 14.13 -3.33 3.10
C GLN A 126 14.68 -2.11 3.83
N GLN A 127 15.93 -2.23 4.30
CA GLN A 127 16.68 -1.12 4.88
C GLN A 127 17.25 -0.23 3.78
N ASN A 128 17.36 1.07 4.07
CA ASN A 128 17.86 2.09 3.16
C ASN A 128 17.15 2.10 1.79
N SER A 129 15.83 1.89 1.78
CA SER A 129 15.02 1.85 0.55
C SER A 129 14.68 3.22 -0.02
N LYS A 130 14.80 4.29 0.78
CA LYS A 130 14.49 5.65 0.32
C LYS A 130 15.40 6.06 -0.85
N GLY A 131 14.81 6.55 -1.93
CA GLY A 131 15.50 7.01 -3.14
C GLY A 131 16.00 5.88 -4.03
N LYS A 132 15.80 4.61 -3.66
CA LYS A 132 16.13 3.48 -4.51
C LYS A 132 15.00 3.21 -5.50
N GLU A 133 15.39 2.75 -6.68
CA GLU A 133 14.50 2.36 -7.74
C GLU A 133 14.24 0.85 -7.71
N TYR A 134 12.98 0.48 -7.88
CA TYR A 134 12.53 -0.89 -7.89
C TYR A 134 11.64 -1.15 -9.11
N ARG A 135 11.58 -2.42 -9.51
CA ARG A 135 10.65 -2.94 -10.51
C ARG A 135 9.77 -3.99 -9.87
N LEU A 136 8.46 -3.75 -9.90
CA LEU A 136 7.43 -4.76 -9.65
C LEU A 136 7.09 -5.40 -11.00
N THR A 137 7.17 -6.72 -11.08
CA THR A 137 6.68 -7.49 -12.23
C THR A 137 5.54 -8.38 -11.77
N LEU A 138 4.45 -8.39 -12.54
CA LEU A 138 3.35 -9.34 -12.42
C LEU A 138 3.28 -10.12 -13.73
N GLN A 139 3.40 -11.45 -13.66
CA GLN A 139 3.40 -12.35 -14.79
C GLN A 139 2.25 -13.32 -14.64
N ALA A 140 1.36 -13.38 -15.62
CA ALA A 140 0.38 -14.44 -15.72
C ALA A 140 1.10 -15.78 -15.96
N GLU A 141 0.79 -16.77 -15.13
CA GLU A 141 1.18 -18.16 -15.36
C GLU A 141 0.26 -18.82 -16.40
N GLU A 142 0.31 -20.14 -16.54
CA GLU A 142 -0.64 -20.87 -17.37
C GLU A 142 -2.05 -20.73 -16.77
N MET A 143 -2.96 -20.12 -17.54
CA MET A 143 -4.34 -19.82 -17.14
C MET A 143 -5.34 -20.69 -17.88
N GLU A 144 -6.44 -21.04 -17.22
CA GLU A 144 -7.65 -21.54 -17.89
C GLU A 144 -8.40 -20.41 -18.61
N ASP A 145 -9.21 -20.72 -19.63
CA ASP A 145 -10.04 -19.73 -20.35
C ASP A 145 -11.04 -19.00 -19.43
N THR A 146 -11.31 -19.57 -18.25
CA THR A 146 -12.20 -19.05 -17.20
C THR A 146 -11.47 -18.16 -16.19
N GLU A 147 -10.16 -17.92 -16.37
CA GLU A 147 -9.32 -17.20 -15.42
C GLU A 147 -8.75 -15.92 -16.04
N SER A 148 -9.09 -14.76 -15.46
CA SER A 148 -8.43 -13.52 -15.84
C SER A 148 -8.58 -12.41 -14.82
N VAL A 149 -7.60 -11.50 -14.79
CA VAL A 149 -7.67 -10.24 -14.05
C VAL A 149 -7.09 -9.10 -14.86
N ALA A 150 -7.67 -7.92 -14.70
CA ALA A 150 -7.06 -6.68 -15.16
C ALA A 150 -6.44 -5.93 -13.97
N VAL A 151 -5.46 -5.08 -14.24
CA VAL A 151 -4.91 -4.17 -13.23
C VAL A 151 -5.49 -2.78 -13.46
N TYR A 152 -5.91 -2.10 -12.39
CA TYR A 152 -6.32 -0.71 -12.52
C TYR A 152 -5.10 0.18 -12.77
N ILE A 153 -5.25 1.12 -13.70
CA ILE A 153 -4.24 2.11 -14.08
C ILE A 153 -4.85 3.50 -14.05
N THR A 154 -4.01 4.50 -13.84
CA THR A 154 -4.44 5.89 -13.84
C THR A 154 -3.25 6.80 -14.16
N GLU A 155 -3.43 8.11 -14.17
CA GLU A 155 -2.31 9.02 -14.43
C GLU A 155 -1.18 8.80 -13.43
N LYS A 156 0.06 8.77 -13.93
CA LYS A 156 1.22 8.80 -13.04
C LYS A 156 1.26 10.15 -12.32
N ASN A 157 1.73 10.16 -11.08
CA ASN A 157 2.08 11.43 -10.43
C ASN A 157 3.36 11.99 -11.07
N SER A 158 3.88 13.12 -10.57
CA SER A 158 5.14 13.71 -11.03
C SER A 158 6.40 12.87 -10.76
N THR A 159 6.28 11.63 -10.25
CA THR A 159 7.43 10.75 -9.98
C THR A 159 7.86 9.97 -11.22
N GLU A 160 9.12 9.53 -11.19
CA GLU A 160 9.81 8.67 -12.16
C GLU A 160 9.22 7.23 -12.17
N SER A 161 7.91 7.14 -12.40
CA SER A 161 7.16 5.90 -12.52
C SER A 161 7.01 5.53 -13.98
N GLU A 162 7.30 4.27 -14.31
CA GLU A 162 7.14 3.73 -15.67
C GLU A 162 6.28 2.46 -15.61
N LEU A 163 5.22 2.42 -16.42
CA LEU A 163 4.37 1.25 -16.56
C LEU A 163 4.54 0.64 -17.96
N LYS A 164 4.69 -0.69 -18.01
CA LYS A 164 4.62 -1.48 -19.24
C LYS A 164 3.64 -2.62 -19.07
N VAL A 165 2.85 -2.91 -20.10
CA VAL A 165 1.98 -4.08 -20.18
C VAL A 165 2.27 -4.79 -21.49
N ASN A 166 2.60 -6.08 -21.44
CA ASN A 166 2.99 -6.89 -22.60
C ASN A 166 4.09 -6.21 -23.45
N LYS A 167 5.09 -5.64 -22.77
CA LYS A 167 6.21 -4.84 -23.34
C LYS A 167 5.81 -3.50 -23.96
N ASN A 168 4.52 -3.19 -24.06
CA ASN A 168 4.04 -1.89 -24.52
C ASN A 168 4.12 -0.86 -23.39
N ALA A 169 4.83 0.24 -23.63
CA ALA A 169 4.93 1.33 -22.67
C ALA A 169 3.60 2.09 -22.59
N MET A 170 3.07 2.24 -21.37
CA MET A 170 1.85 3.00 -21.11
C MET A 170 2.24 4.42 -20.70
N THR A 171 2.50 5.26 -21.70
CA THR A 171 2.92 6.65 -21.50
C THR A 171 1.90 7.39 -20.64
N ASP A 172 2.38 8.13 -19.65
CA ASP A 172 1.60 8.92 -18.69
C ASP A 172 0.68 8.16 -17.73
N LYS A 173 0.74 6.82 -17.74
CA LYS A 173 0.00 5.98 -16.80
C LYS A 173 0.91 5.34 -15.75
N ALA A 174 0.32 5.02 -14.61
CA ALA A 174 0.87 4.18 -13.57
C ALA A 174 -0.21 3.20 -13.11
N SER A 175 0.21 2.03 -12.63
CA SER A 175 -0.68 1.11 -11.96
C SER A 175 -1.18 1.70 -10.63
N VAL A 176 -2.40 1.36 -10.25
CA VAL A 176 -3.00 1.73 -8.96
C VAL A 176 -2.36 0.86 -7.88
N VAL A 177 -1.12 1.19 -7.55
CA VAL A 177 -0.27 0.54 -6.56
C VAL A 177 0.06 1.51 -5.43
N LYS A 178 0.00 0.99 -4.20
CA LYS A 178 0.51 1.66 -3.00
C LYS A 178 1.68 0.87 -2.46
N LEU A 179 2.81 1.52 -2.24
CA LEU A 179 3.99 0.93 -1.60
C LEU A 179 3.80 0.97 -0.09
N ASN A 180 4.03 -0.16 0.58
CA ASN A 180 3.88 -0.30 2.01
C ASN A 180 5.21 -0.08 2.71
N TYR A 181 5.26 0.88 3.63
CA TYR A 181 6.47 1.20 4.39
C TYR A 181 6.28 0.87 5.87
N LYS A 182 7.07 -0.07 6.40
CA LYS A 182 7.14 -0.34 7.83
C LYS A 182 8.07 0.64 8.52
N ARG A 183 7.49 1.71 9.08
CA ARG A 183 8.24 2.82 9.68
C ARG A 183 7.50 3.46 10.85
N PHE A 184 8.25 4.24 11.61
CA PHE A 184 7.69 5.20 12.56
C PHE A 184 7.19 6.43 11.81
N ASN A 185 5.94 6.83 12.02
CA ASN A 185 5.38 8.06 11.48
C ASN A 185 5.40 9.17 12.54
N VAL A 186 6.40 10.05 12.42
CA VAL A 186 6.60 11.19 13.33
C VAL A 186 5.37 12.11 13.37
N GLU A 187 4.73 12.32 12.22
CA GLU A 187 3.54 13.18 12.12
C GLU A 187 2.38 12.59 12.94
N THR A 188 2.07 11.30 12.75
CA THR A 188 1.05 10.60 13.53
C THR A 188 1.36 10.63 15.03
N PHE A 189 2.62 10.46 15.41
CA PHE A 189 3.02 10.53 16.81
C PHE A 189 2.78 11.91 17.42
N ILE A 190 3.18 12.98 16.73
CA ILE A 190 3.00 14.36 17.19
C ILE A 190 1.50 14.70 17.28
N VAL A 191 0.71 14.34 16.29
CA VAL A 191 -0.74 14.55 16.29
C VAL A 191 -1.39 13.83 17.48
N PHE A 192 -1.00 12.58 17.75
CA PHE A 192 -1.48 11.82 18.91
C PHE A 192 -1.16 12.54 20.23
N LEU A 193 0.07 13.03 20.41
CA LEU A 193 0.45 13.78 21.60
C LEU A 193 -0.35 15.08 21.74
N GLY A 194 -0.57 15.80 20.63
CA GLY A 194 -1.41 17.00 20.61
C GLY A 194 -2.83 16.72 21.09
N ILE A 195 -3.46 15.65 20.60
CA ILE A 195 -4.80 15.21 21.04
C ILE A 195 -4.80 14.84 22.52
N ALA A 196 -3.78 14.12 23.01
CA ALA A 196 -3.68 13.73 24.41
C ALA A 196 -3.59 14.95 25.35
N VAL A 197 -2.76 15.95 24.99
CA VAL A 197 -2.65 17.21 25.74
C VAL A 197 -3.95 18.00 25.69
N TYR A 198 -4.59 18.08 24.52
CA TYR A 198 -5.88 18.72 24.34
C TYR A 198 -6.96 18.11 25.25
N LEU A 199 -7.11 16.78 25.24
CA LEU A 199 -8.08 16.07 26.08
C LEU A 199 -7.82 16.31 27.57
N TRP A 200 -6.55 16.29 27.99
CA TRP A 200 -6.20 16.58 29.38
C TRP A 200 -6.59 18.00 29.79
N ALA A 201 -6.30 18.99 28.95
CA ALA A 201 -6.67 20.38 29.20
C ALA A 201 -8.19 20.57 29.21
N PHE A 202 -8.91 19.95 28.27
CA PHE A 202 -10.36 19.98 28.16
C PHE A 202 -11.04 19.38 29.40
N ILE A 203 -10.63 18.18 29.82
CA ILE A 203 -11.16 17.54 31.04
C ILE A 203 -10.92 18.42 32.26
N LYS A 204 -9.72 19.01 32.39
CA LYS A 204 -9.40 19.92 33.49
C LYS A 204 -10.27 21.18 33.47
N PHE A 205 -10.53 21.74 32.30
CA PHE A 205 -11.44 22.88 32.12
C PHE A 205 -12.87 22.52 32.53
N MET A 206 -13.39 21.37 32.07
CA MET A 206 -14.72 20.87 32.44
C MET A 206 -14.86 20.69 33.96
N TYR A 207 -13.88 20.05 34.62
CA TYR A 207 -13.88 19.93 36.08
C TYR A 207 -13.90 21.26 36.83
N LYS A 208 -13.38 22.33 36.22
CA LYS A 208 -13.42 23.68 36.78
C LYS A 208 -14.77 24.37 36.54
N LEU A 209 -15.46 24.05 35.45
CA LEU A 209 -16.75 24.65 35.10
C LEU A 209 -17.91 24.02 35.87
N PHE A 210 -17.85 22.71 36.11
CA PHE A 210 -18.89 21.95 36.83
C PHE A 210 -18.62 21.81 38.34
N ARG A 211 -17.72 22.61 38.88
CA ARG A 211 -17.43 22.70 40.30
C ARG A 211 -17.53 24.15 40.74
#